data_AF-A0A140GRX1-F1
#
_entry.id   AF-A0A140GRX1-F1
#
_cell.length_a   1.000
_cell.length_b   1.000
_cell.length_c   1.000
_cell.angle_alpha   90.00
_cell.angle_beta   90.00
_cell.angle_gamma   90.00
#
_symmetry.space_group_name_H-M   'P 1'
#
loop_
_entity.id
_entity.type
_entity.pdbx_description
1 polymer ?
#
loop_
_entity_poly.entity_id
_entity_poly.type
_entity_poly.pdbx_seq_one_letter_code
_entity_poly.pdbx_strand_id
1 'polypeptide(L)' 'MEDFLEFFESVKNRFSLSLSVYYSSICSWCIQIKHNDLSVVYVEDCDMQYSFAKAQVLLKDWLSDKFGGY' A
#
# COMPACT_ATOMS: atom_id res chain seq x y z
N MET A 1 1.71 -1.30 -12.62
CA MET A 1 2.26 -2.01 -11.43
C MET A 1 3.62 -1.44 -11.07
N GLU A 2 4.50 -1.22 -12.05
CA GLU A 2 5.79 -0.52 -11.85
C GLU A 2 5.59 0.89 -11.27
N ASP A 3 4.61 1.66 -11.76
CA ASP A 3 4.29 3.00 -11.23
C ASP A 3 3.96 3.01 -9.72
N PHE A 4 3.32 1.95 -9.22
CA PHE A 4 3.01 1.85 -7.79
C PHE A 4 4.27 1.57 -6.98
N LEU A 5 5.14 0.70 -7.47
CA LEU A 5 6.40 0.35 -6.81
C LEU A 5 7.35 1.55 -6.79
N GLU A 6 7.50 2.27 -7.90
CA GLU A 6 8.33 3.50 -7.95
C GLU A 6 7.79 4.58 -7.01
N PHE A 7 6.47 4.81 -7.01
CA PHE A 7 5.84 5.73 -6.05
C PHE A 7 6.08 5.27 -4.60
N PHE A 8 5.88 3.98 -4.33
CA PHE A 8 6.06 3.43 -2.99
C PHE A 8 7.52 3.54 -2.53
N GLU A 9 8.51 3.27 -3.39
CA GLU A 9 9.93 3.42 -3.05
C GLU A 9 10.30 4.87 -2.72
N SER A 10 9.76 5.84 -3.46
CA SER A 10 9.98 7.26 -3.20
C SER A 10 9.44 7.67 -1.82
N VAL A 11 8.24 7.21 -1.48
CA VAL A 11 7.59 7.51 -0.19
C VAL A 11 8.18 6.70 0.96
N LYS A 12 8.61 5.45 0.69
CA LYS A 12 9.18 4.53 1.69
C LYS A 12 10.38 5.13 2.40
N ASN A 13 11.32 5.72 1.66
CA ASN A 13 12.51 6.33 2.25
C ASN A 13 12.19 7.58 3.06
N ARG A 14 11.12 8.30 2.68
CA ARG A 14 10.74 9.57 3.31
C ARG A 14 9.92 9.37 4.59
N PHE A 15 9.11 8.31 4.65
CA PHE A 15 8.14 8.09 5.73
C PHE A 15 8.32 6.73 6.44
N SER A 16 9.41 5.99 6.22
CA SER A 16 9.67 4.69 6.85
C SER A 16 8.50 3.70 6.71
N LEU A 17 8.01 3.54 5.47
CA LEU A 17 6.90 2.63 5.18
C LEU A 17 7.38 1.21 4.86
N SER A 18 6.63 0.21 5.33
CA SER A 18 6.86 -1.20 5.02
C SER A 18 5.69 -1.76 4.22
N LEU A 19 5.98 -2.32 3.04
CA LEU A 19 5.00 -3.01 2.19
C LEU A 19 5.12 -4.51 2.40
N SER A 20 3.99 -5.18 2.57
CA SER A 20 3.89 -6.63 2.62
C SER A 20 2.79 -7.05 1.65
N VAL A 21 3.15 -7.85 0.66
CA VAL A 21 2.22 -8.45 -0.29
C VAL A 21 2.30 -9.95 -0.12
N TYR A 22 1.16 -10.59 0.15
CA TYR A 22 1.08 -12.03 0.29
C TYR A 22 -0.20 -12.56 -0.33
N TYR A 23 -0.16 -13.82 -0.75
CA TYR A 23 -1.30 -14.53 -1.29
C TYR A 23 -1.84 -15.47 -0.22
N SER A 24 -3.12 -15.32 0.10
CA SER A 24 -3.82 -16.19 1.06
C SER A 24 -4.28 -17.47 0.36
N SER A 25 -4.26 -18.60 1.07
CA SER A 25 -4.81 -19.87 0.58
C SER A 25 -6.31 -19.80 0.24
N ILE A 26 -7.00 -18.75 0.69
CA ILE A 26 -8.40 -18.44 0.35
C ILE A 26 -8.47 -17.57 -0.93
N CYS A 27 -7.58 -17.82 -1.91
CA CYS A 27 -7.52 -17.15 -3.21
C CYS A 27 -7.52 -15.61 -3.22
N SER A 28 -7.13 -14.96 -2.13
CA SER A 28 -7.11 -13.49 -2.04
C SER A 28 -5.67 -12.97 -2.04
N TRP A 29 -5.43 -11.92 -2.82
CA TRP A 29 -4.24 -11.09 -2.71
C TRP A 29 -4.42 -10.10 -1.57
N CYS A 30 -3.49 -10.14 -0.63
CA CYS A 30 -3.46 -9.23 0.51
C CYS A 30 -2.29 -8.26 0.34
N ILE A 31 -2.59 -6.97 0.38
CA ILE A 31 -1.61 -5.88 0.34
C ILE A 31 -1.73 -5.11 1.64
N GLN A 32 -0.64 -5.07 2.40
CA GLN A 32 -0.55 -4.38 3.67
C GLN A 32 0.60 -3.37 3.63
N ILE A 33 0.30 -2.13 4.02
CA ILE A 33 1.30 -1.07 4.18
C ILE A 33 1.32 -0.65 5.64
N LYS A 34 2.50 -0.60 6.22
CA LYS A 34 2.74 -0.21 7.61
C LYS A 34 3.58 1.07 7.69
N HIS A 35 3.29 1.91 8.66
CA HIS A 35 4.08 3.07 9.05
C HIS A 35 4.43 2.94 10.54
N ASN A 36 5.70 2.83 10.91
CA ASN A 36 6.14 2.59 12.29
C ASN A 36 5.36 1.44 12.97
N ASP A 37 5.36 0.25 12.35
CA ASP A 37 4.65 -0.96 12.80
C ASP A 37 3.10 -0.90 12.80
N LEU A 38 2.50 0.27 12.63
CA LEU A 38 1.05 0.43 12.51
C LEU A 38 0.60 0.18 11.08
N SER A 39 -0.41 -0.67 10.91
CA SER A 39 -1.00 -0.94 9.59
C SER A 39 -1.86 0.25 9.18
N VAL A 40 -1.46 0.93 8.10
CA VAL A 40 -2.13 2.14 7.59
C VAL A 40 -3.04 1.82 6.42
N VAL A 41 -2.65 0.85 5.58
CA VAL A 41 -3.46 0.37 4.46
C VAL A 41 -3.50 -1.15 4.51
N TYR A 42 -4.70 -1.70 4.40
CA TYR A 42 -4.95 -3.12 4.22
C TYR A 42 -5.98 -3.30 3.12
N VAL A 43 -5.63 -4.05 2.09
CA VAL A 43 -6.52 -4.41 0.99
C VAL A 43 -6.43 -5.91 0.77
N GLU A 44 -7.58 -6.54 0.65
CA GLU A 44 -7.72 -7.95 0.33
C GLU A 44 -8.74 -8.09 -0.80
N ASP A 45 -8.33 -8.69 -1.92
CA ASP A 45 -9.22 -8.98 -3.04
C ASP A 45 -8.68 -10.15 -3.90
N CYS A 46 -9.55 -10.84 -4.62
CA CYS A 46 -9.13 -11.88 -5.56
C CYS A 46 -8.37 -11.30 -6.76
N ASP A 47 -8.69 -10.06 -7.15
CA ASP A 47 -8.02 -9.40 -8.27
C ASP A 47 -6.79 -8.63 -7.79
N MET A 48 -5.62 -9.08 -8.25
CA MET A 48 -4.33 -8.48 -7.93
C MET A 48 -4.26 -7.02 -8.39
N GLN A 49 -4.67 -6.73 -9.62
CA GLN A 49 -4.54 -5.39 -10.20
C GLN A 49 -5.45 -4.39 -9.48
N TYR A 50 -6.68 -4.80 -9.17
CA TYR A 50 -7.59 -4.01 -8.36
C TYR A 50 -7.03 -3.75 -6.96
N SER A 51 -6.46 -4.78 -6.33
CA SER A 51 -5.84 -4.67 -5.00
C SER A 51 -4.73 -3.62 -4.99
N PHE A 52 -3.82 -3.65 -5.97
CA PHE A 52 -2.73 -2.68 -6.07
C PHE A 52 -3.23 -1.26 -6.34
N ALA A 53 -4.19 -1.09 -7.26
CA ALA A 53 -4.76 0.22 -7.56
C ALA A 53 -5.46 0.82 -6.33
N LYS A 54 -6.24 0.02 -5.62
CA LYS A 54 -6.93 0.43 -4.39
C LYS A 54 -5.94 0.77 -3.27
N ALA A 55 -4.91 -0.04 -3.08
CA ALA A 55 -3.85 0.23 -2.11
C ALA A 55 -3.11 1.54 -2.43
N GLN A 56 -2.85 1.83 -3.71
CA GLN A 56 -2.22 3.07 -4.15
C GLN A 56 -3.07 4.30 -3.80
N VAL A 57 -4.38 4.25 -4.08
CA VAL A 57 -5.30 5.35 -3.78
C VAL A 57 -5.38 5.59 -2.27
N LEU A 58 -5.57 4.52 -1.49
CA LEU A 58 -5.63 4.60 -0.02
C LEU A 58 -4.33 5.15 0.58
N LEU A 59 -3.18 4.76 0.04
CA LEU A 59 -1.89 5.29 0.49
C LEU A 59 -1.77 6.78 0.21
N LYS A 60 -2.16 7.23 -0.99
CA LYS A 60 -2.13 8.66 -1.34
C LYS A 60 -3.07 9.49 -0.46
N ASP A 61 -4.26 8.99 -0.21
CA ASP A 61 -5.24 9.63 0.67
C ASP A 61 -4.69 9.75 2.09
N TRP A 62 -4.11 8.68 2.62
CA TRP A 62 -3.50 8.67 3.95
C TRP A 62 -2.30 9.63 4.07
N LEU A 63 -1.44 9.70 3.05
CA LEU A 63 -0.33 10.66 3.01
C LEU A 63 -0.85 12.10 2.96
N SER A 64 -1.90 12.35 2.19
CA SER A 64 -2.53 13.67 2.10
C SER A 64 -3.15 14.11 3.43
N ASP A 65 -3.81 13.20 4.15
CA ASP A 65 -4.40 13.46 5.46
C ASP A 65 -3.35 13.73 6.55
N LYS A 66 -2.29 12.90 6.60
CA LYS A 66 -1.31 12.93 7.70
C LYS A 66 -0.17 13.93 7.49
N PHE A 67 0.27 14.09 6.24
CA PHE A 67 1.45 14.88 5.91
C PHE A 67 1.15 16.07 4.99
N GLY A 68 -0.13 16.30 4.66
CA GLY A 68 -0.55 17.39 3.77
C GLY A 68 -0.22 17.15 2.30
N GLY A 69 0.18 15.93 1.93
CA GLY A 69 0.49 15.52 0.57
C GLY A 69 1.51 14.38 0.50
N TYR A 70 1.94 14.07 -0.73
CA TYR A 70 3.01 13.11 -1.04
C TYR A 70 4.21 13.84 -1.66
#